data_AF-A0A967P2E1-F1
#
_entry.id   AF-A0A967P2E1-F1
#
_cell.length_a   1.000
_cell.length_b   1.000
_cell.length_c   1.000
_cell.angle_alpha   90.00
_cell.angle_beta   90.00
_cell.angle_gamma   90.00
#
_symmetry.space_group_name_H-M   'P 1'
#
loop_
_entity.id
_entity.type
_entity.pdbx_description
1 polymer ?
#
loop_
_entity_poly.entity_id
_entity_poly.type
_entity_poly.pdbx_seq_one_letter_code
_entity_poly.pdbx_strand_id
1 'polypeptide(L)' 'MISLTVELGPRSYPILIGSGLLGNPGLLDPYLRGRDVLVVSNETVAPTYLEPVRAMLGDARVETVILPDGEAHKSLA' A
#
# COMPACT_ATOMS: atom_id res chain seq x y z
N MET A 1 -7.34 -1.60 16.59
CA MET A 1 -7.32 -2.13 15.22
C MET A 1 -8.55 -3.00 15.05
N ILE A 2 -9.34 -2.76 14.01
CA ILE A 2 -10.46 -3.62 13.59
C ILE A 2 -10.17 -4.15 12.19
N SER A 3 -10.76 -5.30 11.86
CA SER A 3 -10.68 -5.90 10.53
C SER A 3 -12.09 -6.12 10.00
N LEU A 4 -12.36 -5.66 8.78
CA LEU A 4 -13.59 -5.92 8.04
C LEU A 4 -13.27 -6.78 6.84
N THR A 5 -13.84 -7.98 6.75
CA THR A 5 -13.70 -8.83 5.56
C THR A 5 -14.73 -8.41 4.52
N VAL A 6 -14.27 -8.11 3.30
CA VAL A 6 -15.11 -7.75 2.16
C VAL A 6 -15.19 -8.91 1.18
N GLU A 7 -16.41 -9.37 0.91
CA GLU A 7 -16.71 -10.44 -0.05
C GLU A 7 -17.09 -9.83 -1.41
N LEU A 8 -16.32 -10.10 -2.46
CA LEU A 8 -16.54 -9.67 -3.85
C LEU A 8 -16.66 -10.88 -4.78
N GLY A 9 -17.70 -11.70 -4.56
CA GLY A 9 -17.93 -12.93 -5.31
C GLY A 9 -16.84 -13.97 -5.00
N PRO A 10 -16.03 -14.41 -5.99
CA PRO A 10 -14.98 -15.41 -5.74
C PRO A 10 -13.73 -14.84 -5.03
N ARG A 11 -13.67 -13.53 -4.80
CA ARG A 11 -12.54 -12.87 -4.13
C ARG A 11 -12.99 -12.29 -2.80
N SER A 12 -12.13 -12.40 -1.80
CA SER A 12 -12.33 -11.78 -0.48
C SER A 12 -11.01 -11.17 -0.01
N TYR A 13 -11.08 -10.02 0.67
CA TYR A 13 -9.92 -9.38 1.28
C TYR A 13 -10.29 -8.62 2.56
N PRO A 14 -9.37 -8.50 3.53
CA PRO A 14 -9.59 -7.72 4.74
C PRO A 14 -9.25 -6.24 4.53
N ILE A 15 -10.07 -5.37 5.12
CA ILE A 15 -9.76 -3.96 5.35
C ILE A 15 -9.34 -3.82 6.82
N LEU A 16 -8.07 -3.48 7.03
CA LEU A 16 -7.50 -3.23 8.36
C LEU A 16 -7.62 -1.75 8.70
N ILE A 17 -8.29 -1.41 9.80
CA ILE A 17 -8.54 -0.03 10.22
C ILE A 17 -7.98 0.18 11.63
N GLY A 18 -7.09 1.16 11.78
CA GLY A 18 -6.44 1.49 13.04
C GLY A 18 -5.49 2.67 12.89
N SER A 19 -5.10 3.26 14.03
CA SER A 19 -4.06 4.27 14.08
C SER A 19 -2.67 3.63 14.01
N GLY A 20 -1.72 4.31 13.37
CA GLY A 20 -0.31 3.91 13.36
C GLY A 20 0.01 2.60 12.64
N LEU A 21 -0.86 2.09 11.78
CA LEU A 21 -0.68 0.77 11.14
C LEU A 21 0.59 0.67 10.28
N LEU A 22 1.01 1.77 9.65
CA LEU A 22 2.26 1.82 8.88
C LEU A 22 3.52 1.62 9.76
N GLY A 23 3.40 1.80 11.08
CA GLY A 23 4.47 1.53 12.03
C GLY A 23 4.53 0.07 12.50
N ASN A 24 3.77 -0.84 11.89
CA ASN A 24 3.74 -2.26 12.25
C ASN A 24 4.41 -3.11 11.15
N PRO A 25 5.72 -3.43 11.29
CA PRO A 25 6.44 -4.23 10.31
C PRO A 25 5.80 -5.60 10.10
N GLY A 26 5.75 -6.06 8.85
CA GLY A 26 5.20 -7.38 8.50
C GLY A 26 3.67 -7.45 8.54
N LEU A 27 2.97 -6.35 8.83
CA LEU A 27 1.50 -6.30 8.78
C LEU A 27 0.94 -6.74 7.41
N LEU A 28 1.69 -6.48 6.33
CA LEU A 28 1.32 -6.87 4.97
C LEU A 28 1.84 -8.25 4.53
N ASP A 29 2.75 -8.89 5.29
CA ASP A 29 3.38 -10.15 4.89
C ASP A 29 2.38 -11.25 4.51
N PRO A 30 1.26 -11.47 5.23
CA PRO A 30 0.27 -12.48 4.84
C PRO A 30 -0.37 -12.25 3.46
N TYR A 31 -0.32 -11.03 2.95
CA TYR A 31 -0.93 -10.63 1.68
C TYR A 31 0.09 -10.52 0.54
N LEU A 32 1.39 -10.52 0.85
CA LEU A 32 2.47 -10.48 -0.13
C LEU A 32 2.88 -11.91 -0.53
N ARG A 33 2.55 -12.29 -1.77
CA ARG A 33 2.94 -13.60 -2.33
C ARG A 33 4.41 -13.67 -2.77
N GLY A 34 5.10 -12.54 -2.80
CA GLY A 34 6.49 -12.42 -3.22
C GLY A 34 7.16 -11.24 -2.53
N ARG A 35 8.44 -11.02 -2.82
CA ARG A 35 9.24 -9.96 -2.20
C ARG A 35 9.45 -8.74 -3.09
N ASP A 36 9.02 -8.78 -4.35
CA ASP A 36 9.08 -7.65 -5.25
C ASP A 36 7.79 -6.83 -5.14
N VAL A 37 7.92 -5.56 -4.75
CA VAL A 37 6.79 -4.65 -4.52
C VAL A 37 7.03 -3.34 -5.27
N LEU A 38 6.03 -2.90 -6.03
CA LEU A 38 6.01 -1.57 -6.64
C LEU A 38 5.05 -0.68 -5.85
N VAL A 39 5.58 0.35 -5.20
CA VAL A 39 4.76 1.39 -4.56
C VAL A 39 4.42 2.45 -5.59
N VAL A 40 3.13 2.64 -5.85
CA VAL A 40 2.62 3.72 -6.71
C VAL A 40 2.02 4.79 -5.82
N SER A 41 2.48 6.03 -5.97
CA SER A 41 1.97 7.18 -5.22
C SER A 41 1.98 8.43 -6.10
N ASN A 42 1.50 9.56 -5.56
CA ASN A 42 1.56 10.85 -6.23
C ASN A 42 2.54 11.80 -5.52
N GLU A 43 2.82 12.94 -6.15
CA GLU A 43 3.74 13.97 -5.63
C GLU A 43 3.32 14.55 -4.27
N THR A 44 2.01 14.54 -3.96
CA THR A 44 1.46 15.09 -2.72
C THR A 44 1.59 14.12 -1.53
N VAL A 45 1.31 12.83 -1.74
CA VAL A 45 1.21 11.82 -0.68
C VAL A 45 2.58 11.20 -0.39
N ALA A 46 3.41 11.01 -1.42
CA ALA A 46 4.68 10.32 -1.29
C ALA A 46 5.63 10.96 -0.24
N PRO A 47 5.84 12.29 -0.20
CA PRO A 47 6.73 12.90 0.80
C PRO A 47 6.30 12.63 2.25
N THR A 48 5.01 12.36 2.48
CA THR A 48 4.46 12.14 3.83
C THR A 48 4.49 10.66 4.24
N TYR A 49 4.19 9.75 3.32
CA TYR A 49 3.91 8.35 3.67
C TYR A 49 4.80 7.30 3.01
N LEU A 50 5.59 7.66 1.99
CA LEU A 50 6.41 6.69 1.27
C LEU A 50 7.41 5.98 2.19
N GLU A 51 8.15 6.72 3.00
CA GLU A 51 9.14 6.14 3.90
C GLU A 51 8.52 5.22 4.97
N PRO A 52 7.42 5.60 5.67
CA PRO A 52 6.69 4.68 6.53
C PRO A 52 6.23 3.40 5.82
N VAL A 53 5.73 3.50 4.59
CA VAL A 53 5.31 2.33 3.79
C VAL A 53 6.50 1.44 3.47
N ARG A 54 7.63 2.01 3.02
CA ARG A 54 8.85 1.24 2.74
C ARG A 54 9.37 0.53 3.98
N ALA A 55 9.38 1.22 5.13
CA ALA A 55 9.78 0.63 6.41
C ALA A 55 8.87 -0.54 6.83
N MET A 56 7.56 -0.42 6.65
CA MET A 56 6.58 -1.48 6.95
C MET A 56 6.80 -2.74 6.12
N LEU A 57 7.26 -2.59 4.87
CA LEU A 57 7.52 -3.68 3.92
C LEU A 57 8.80 -4.47 4.22
N GLY A 58 9.62 -4.02 5.18
CA GLY A 58 10.80 -4.73 5.66
C GLY A 58 11.79 -5.08 4.54
N ASP A 59 12.15 -6.35 4.44
CA ASP A 59 13.15 -6.87 3.48
C ASP A 59 12.61 -7.05 2.04
N ALA A 60 11.41 -6.56 1.74
CA ALA A 60 10.91 -6.57 0.36
C ALA A 60 11.81 -5.69 -0.53
N ARG A 61 12.01 -6.11 -1.78
CA ARG A 61 12.59 -5.28 -2.83
C ARG A 61 11.52 -4.31 -3.31
N VAL A 62 11.62 -3.07 -2.87
CA VAL A 62 10.62 -2.03 -3.14
C VAL A 62 11.13 -1.06 -4.21
N GLU A 63 10.43 -1.01 -5.33
CA GLU A 63 10.54 0.07 -6.33
C GLU A 63 9.41 1.07 -6.14
N THR A 64 9.58 2.29 -6.63
CA THR A 64 8.57 3.35 -6.48
C THR A 64 8.34 4.11 -7.78
N VAL A 65 7.06 4.37 -8.08
CA VAL A 65 6.62 5.27 -9.16
C VAL A 65 5.82 6.40 -8.56
N ILE A 66 6.26 7.63 -8.81
CA ILE A 66 5.58 8.86 -8.39
C ILE A 66 4.93 9.49 -9.61
N LEU A 67 3.61 9.70 -9.52
CA LEU A 67 2.80 10.29 -10.58
C LEU A 67 2.39 11.74 -10.21
N PRO A 68 2.11 12.60 -11.20
CA PRO A 68 1.51 13.90 -10.94
C PRO A 68 0.19 13.78 -10.18
N ASP A 69 -0.09 14.73 -9.31
CA ASP A 69 -1.33 14.74 -8.53
C ASP A 69 -2.55 15.24 -9.34
N GLY A 70 -3.73 14.66 -9.07
CA GLY A 70 -5.01 15.07 -9.66
C GLY A 70 -5.68 14.02 -10.56
N GLU A 71 -7.03 14.00 -10.56
CA GLU A 71 -7.85 13.04 -11.33
C GLU A 71 -7.62 13.15 -12.86
N ALA A 72 -7.19 14.31 -13.34
CA ALA A 72 -6.85 14.53 -14.75
C ALA A 72 -5.74 13.57 -15.25
N HIS A 73 -4.90 13.05 -14.35
CA HIS A 73 -3.81 12.13 -14.67
C HIS A 73 -4.22 10.64 -14.63
N LYS A 74 -5.45 10.33 -14.22
CA LYS A 74 -5.97 8.96 -14.14
C LYS A 74 -6.46 8.49 -15.51
N SER A 75 -5.51 8.15 -16.37
CA SER A 75 -5.75 7.74 -17.75
C SER A 75 -4.99 6.45 -18.09
N LEU A 76 -5.22 5.90 -19.30
CA LEU A 76 -4.51 4.72 -19.82
C LEU A 76 -3.28 5.07 -20.66
N ALA A 77 -2.97 6.37 -20.79
CA ALA A 77 -2.02 6.91 -21.75
C ALA A 77 -0.55 6.71 -21.34
#